data_AF-B0E6R2-F1
#
_entry.id   AF-B0E6R2-F1
#
_cell.length_a   1.000
_cell.length_b   1.000
_cell.length_c   1.000
_cell.angle_alpha   90.00
_cell.angle_beta   90.00
_cell.angle_gamma   90.00
#
_symmetry.space_group_name_H-M   'P 1'
#
loop_
_entity.id
_entity.type
_entity.pdbx_description
1 polymer ?
#
loop_
_entity_poly.entity_id
_entity_poly.type
_entity_poly.pdbx_seq_one_letter_code
_entity_poly.pdbx_strand_id
1 'polypeptide(L)'
;MSFFSESNLDRMIENLLNMNLIPEDALRALCDKAKEILLNEPNVIKIEYPVTVCGDLHGQFPDVKEVFNIGGKLPDTNYLFLGDFVDRGFHSIETASLMVALKVRYPNRVHLLRGNHESRQITQIYGFYDECMKKYGSSDAWQ
;
A
#
# COMPACT_ATOMS: atom_id res chain seq x y z
N MET A 1 7.47 -21.57 -7.44
CA MET A 1 6.49 -20.89 -8.32
C MET A 1 6.66 -19.40 -8.12
N SER A 2 6.81 -18.63 -9.19
CA SER A 2 6.92 -17.16 -9.08
C SER A 2 5.60 -16.60 -8.55
N PHE A 3 5.59 -16.04 -7.34
CA PHE A 3 4.42 -15.35 -6.78
C PHE A 3 4.00 -14.14 -7.64
N PHE A 4 4.89 -13.63 -8.50
CA PHE A 4 4.74 -12.35 -9.19
C PHE A 4 4.68 -12.48 -10.71
N SER A 5 3.83 -13.36 -11.25
CA SER A 5 3.36 -13.13 -12.62
C SER A 5 2.47 -11.88 -12.64
N GLU A 6 2.50 -11.10 -13.72
CA GLU A 6 1.64 -9.90 -13.85
C GLU A 6 0.17 -10.24 -13.59
N SER A 7 -0.30 -11.37 -14.13
CA SER A 7 -1.66 -11.89 -13.93
C SER A 7 -2.00 -12.18 -12.46
N ASN A 8 -1.04 -12.61 -11.64
CA ASN A 8 -1.31 -12.89 -10.23
C ASN A 8 -1.37 -11.59 -9.43
N LEU A 9 -0.48 -10.64 -9.74
CA LEU A 9 -0.44 -9.35 -9.07
C LEU A 9 -1.69 -8.51 -9.39
N ASP A 10 -2.15 -8.53 -10.64
CA ASP A 10 -3.39 -7.86 -11.04
C ASP A 10 -4.60 -8.44 -10.29
N ARG A 11 -4.66 -9.76 -10.12
CA ARG A 11 -5.70 -10.42 -9.30
C ARG A 11 -5.62 -10.05 -7.82
N MET A 12 -4.40 -9.93 -7.26
CA MET A 12 -4.23 -9.48 -5.88
C MET A 12 -4.72 -8.04 -5.70
N ILE A 13 -4.40 -7.15 -6.65
CA ILE A 13 -4.88 -5.77 -6.65
C ILE A 13 -6.41 -5.73 -6.74
N GLU A 14 -7.01 -6.53 -7.62
CA GLU A 14 -8.47 -6.62 -7.73
C GLU A 14 -9.13 -7.10 -6.42
N ASN A 15 -8.56 -8.11 -5.76
CA ASN A 15 -9.02 -8.57 -4.45
C ASN A 15 -8.94 -7.44 -3.40
N LEU A 16 -7.79 -6.75 -3.34
CA LEU A 16 -7.56 -5.66 -2.39
C LEU A 16 -8.51 -4.49 -2.65
N LEU A 17 -8.75 -4.11 -3.91
CA LEU A 17 -9.74 -3.11 -4.30
C LEU A 17 -11.16 -3.51 -3.86
N ASN A 18 -11.46 -4.80 -3.78
CA ASN A 18 -12.72 -5.29 -3.22
C ASN A 18 -12.72 -5.42 -1.68
N MET A 19 -11.68 -4.93 -1.01
CA MET A 19 -11.44 -5.04 0.45
C MET A 19 -11.30 -6.49 0.92
N ASN A 20 -10.92 -7.40 0.02
CA ASN A 20 -10.61 -8.77 0.38
C ASN A 20 -9.14 -8.86 0.78
N LEU A 21 -8.89 -9.39 1.97
CA LEU A 21 -7.53 -9.66 2.44
C LEU A 21 -6.86 -10.71 1.57
N ILE A 22 -5.58 -10.51 1.32
CA ILE A 22 -4.73 -11.51 0.67
C ILE A 22 -4.12 -12.44 1.72
N PRO A 23 -3.80 -13.70 1.38
CA PRO A 23 -3.09 -14.62 2.27
C PRO A 23 -1.80 -14.02 2.85
N GLU A 24 -1.46 -14.37 4.08
CA GLU A 24 -0.31 -13.82 4.81
C GLU A 24 1.03 -14.08 4.10
N ASP A 25 1.19 -15.26 3.49
CA ASP A 25 2.35 -15.61 2.68
C ASP A 25 2.47 -14.74 1.43
N ALA A 26 1.35 -14.44 0.78
CA ALA A 26 1.29 -13.52 -0.35
C ALA A 26 1.59 -12.07 0.07
N LEU A 27 1.09 -11.62 1.22
CA LEU A 27 1.40 -10.31 1.78
C LEU A 27 2.88 -10.19 2.14
N ARG A 28 3.46 -11.19 2.79
CA ARG A 28 4.89 -11.24 3.13
C ARG A 28 5.75 -11.12 1.87
N ALA A 29 5.45 -11.94 0.86
CA ALA A 29 6.15 -11.87 -0.42
C ALA A 29 6.04 -10.47 -1.05
N LEU A 30 4.85 -9.85 -1.01
CA LEU A 30 4.59 -8.53 -1.57
C LEU A 30 5.44 -7.46 -0.86
N CYS A 31 5.48 -7.49 0.47
CA CYS A 31 6.31 -6.60 1.27
C CYS A 31 7.79 -6.78 0.98
N ASP A 32 8.27 -8.02 0.82
CA ASP A 32 9.67 -8.27 0.48
C ASP A 32 10.02 -7.73 -0.91
N LYS A 33 9.11 -7.87 -1.89
CA LYS A 33 9.32 -7.29 -3.21
C LYS A 33 9.30 -5.76 -3.20
N ALA A 34 8.41 -5.16 -2.41
CA ALA A 34 8.35 -3.72 -2.23
C ALA A 34 9.61 -3.18 -1.54
N LYS A 35 10.15 -3.89 -0.53
CA LYS A 35 11.43 -3.53 0.10
C LYS A 35 12.56 -3.49 -0.92
N GLU A 36 12.67 -4.51 -1.80
CA GLU A 36 13.67 -4.50 -2.88
C GLU A 36 13.56 -3.25 -3.75
N ILE A 37 12.33 -2.85 -4.12
CA ILE A 37 12.10 -1.68 -4.97
C ILE A 37 12.47 -0.39 -4.21
N LEU A 38 11.90 -0.19 -3.02
CA LEU A 38 12.04 1.04 -2.23
C LEU A 38 13.48 1.27 -1.75
N LEU A 39 14.24 0.20 -1.44
CA LEU A 39 15.65 0.31 -1.06
C LEU A 39 16.54 0.84 -2.19
N ASN A 40 16.12 0.68 -3.44
CA ASN A 40 16.85 1.19 -4.60
C ASN A 40 16.40 2.61 -5.02
N GLU A 41 15.38 3.18 -4.36
CA GLU A 41 14.94 4.55 -4.63
C GLU A 41 15.76 5.57 -3.82
N PRO A 42 16.06 6.75 -4.39
CA PRO A 42 16.74 7.81 -3.65
C PRO A 42 15.80 8.40 -2.58
N ASN A 43 16.38 8.87 -1.47
CA ASN A 43 15.65 9.57 -0.41
C ASN A 43 14.86 10.80 -0.92
N VAL A 44 15.34 11.43 -2.01
CA VAL A 44 14.66 12.52 -2.71
C VAL A 44 14.34 12.04 -4.13
N ILE A 45 13.09 11.64 -4.33
CA ILE A 45 12.60 11.18 -5.62
C ILE A 45 12.32 12.37 -6.56
N LYS A 46 12.56 12.15 -7.86
CA LYS A 46 12.20 13.09 -8.91
C LYS A 46 11.06 12.47 -9.71
N ILE A 47 9.98 13.21 -9.87
CA ILE A 47 8.77 12.74 -10.58
C ILE A 47 8.49 13.72 -11.71
N GLU A 48 8.24 13.19 -12.91
CA GLU A 48 7.84 13.97 -14.06
C GLU A 48 6.33 14.23 -14.03
N TYR A 49 5.92 15.42 -14.47
CA TYR A 49 4.51 15.75 -14.66
C TYR A 49 3.96 15.01 -15.90
N PRO A 50 2.65 14.74 -15.98
CA PRO A 50 1.61 14.98 -14.97
C PRO A 50 1.64 13.95 -13.81
N VAL A 51 1.25 14.38 -12.60
CA VAL A 51 1.16 13.53 -11.40
C VAL A 51 -0.02 13.95 -10.52
N THR A 52 -0.73 12.97 -9.97
CA THR A 52 -1.75 13.17 -8.93
C THR A 52 -1.10 13.00 -7.56
N VAL A 53 -1.16 14.05 -6.73
CA VAL A 53 -0.57 14.06 -5.39
C VAL A 53 -1.67 13.81 -4.35
N CYS A 54 -1.45 12.82 -3.49
CA CYS A 54 -2.40 12.35 -2.48
C CYS A 54 -1.79 12.49 -1.07
N GLY A 55 -2.52 13.12 -0.16
CA GLY A 55 -2.14 13.24 1.25
C GLY A 55 -2.51 11.99 2.07
N ASP A 56 -2.75 12.21 3.34
CA ASP A 56 -3.03 11.17 4.35
C ASP A 56 -4.24 10.31 3.96
N LEU A 57 -4.11 8.99 4.15
CA LEU A 57 -5.19 8.03 3.87
C LEU A 57 -5.80 7.46 5.16
N HIS A 58 -4.98 7.22 6.20
CA HIS A 58 -5.42 6.77 7.53
C HIS A 58 -6.44 5.62 7.52
N GLY A 59 -6.21 4.60 6.71
CA GLY A 59 -7.12 3.45 6.63
C GLY A 59 -8.56 3.76 6.18
N GLN A 60 -8.80 4.92 5.54
CA GLN A 60 -10.10 5.31 4.98
C GLN A 60 -10.29 4.72 3.58
N PHE A 61 -10.40 3.39 3.49
CA PHE A 61 -10.39 2.68 2.20
C PHE A 61 -11.45 3.15 1.17
N PRO A 62 -12.70 3.51 1.55
CA PRO A 62 -13.66 4.07 0.58
C PRO A 62 -13.14 5.33 -0.11
N ASP A 63 -12.44 6.20 0.62
CA ASP A 63 -11.88 7.44 0.08
C ASP A 63 -10.67 7.15 -0.82
N VAL A 64 -9.89 6.11 -0.51
CA VAL A 64 -8.80 5.62 -1.38
C VAL A 64 -9.34 5.20 -2.75
N LYS A 65 -10.50 4.54 -2.82
CA LYS A 65 -11.14 4.22 -4.12
C LYS A 65 -11.51 5.48 -4.89
N GLU A 66 -12.03 6.48 -4.18
CA GLU A 66 -12.46 7.72 -4.80
C GLU A 66 -11.29 8.54 -5.34
N VAL A 67 -10.13 8.51 -4.67
CA VAL A 67 -8.88 9.06 -5.19
C VAL A 67 -8.56 8.51 -6.58
N PHE A 68 -8.72 7.19 -6.81
CA PHE A 68 -8.48 6.58 -8.12
C PHE A 68 -9.59 6.89 -9.13
N ASN A 69 -10.84 7.03 -8.69
CA ASN A 69 -11.96 7.41 -9.56
C ASN A 69 -11.78 8.83 -10.12
N ILE A 70 -11.32 9.77 -9.29
CA ILE A 70 -11.12 11.18 -9.66
C ILE A 70 -9.77 11.40 -10.34
N GLY A 71 -8.69 10.84 -9.79
CA GLY A 71 -7.33 11.07 -10.25
C GLY A 71 -7.00 10.39 -11.59
N GLY A 72 -7.73 9.33 -11.93
CA GLY A 72 -7.52 8.54 -13.14
C GLY A 72 -6.99 7.13 -12.84
N LYS A 73 -7.22 6.20 -13.77
CA LYS A 73 -6.88 4.79 -13.58
C LYS A 73 -5.40 4.53 -13.84
N LEU A 74 -4.80 3.64 -13.06
CA LEU A 74 -3.50 3.05 -13.38
C LEU A 74 -3.66 2.08 -14.58
N PRO A 75 -2.68 1.99 -15.49
CA PRO A 75 -1.37 2.64 -15.46
C PRO A 75 -1.31 4.02 -16.13
N ASP A 76 -2.42 4.60 -16.58
CA ASP A 76 -2.39 5.83 -17.40
C ASP A 76 -2.07 7.11 -16.60
N THR A 77 -2.18 7.05 -15.27
CA THR A 77 -1.92 8.17 -14.36
C THR A 77 -0.73 7.89 -13.43
N ASN A 78 0.14 8.89 -13.22
CA ASN A 78 1.19 8.81 -12.20
C ASN A 78 0.66 9.31 -10.85
N TYR A 79 1.03 8.63 -9.77
CA TYR A 79 0.61 8.94 -8.41
C TYR A 79 1.80 9.15 -7.48
N LEU A 80 1.69 10.19 -6.64
CA LEU A 80 2.54 10.43 -5.49
C LEU A 80 1.69 10.41 -4.23
N PHE A 81 1.92 9.46 -3.35
CA PHE A 81 1.32 9.42 -2.01
C PHE A 81 2.31 9.92 -0.97
N LEU A 82 1.86 10.81 -0.08
CA LEU A 82 2.73 11.52 0.87
C LEU A 82 2.98 10.76 2.19
N GLY A 83 2.32 9.62 2.40
CA GLY A 83 2.47 8.79 3.59
C GLY A 83 1.17 8.70 4.39
N ASP A 84 1.27 8.29 5.66
CA ASP A 84 0.15 8.16 6.59
C ASP A 84 -0.99 7.29 6.03
N PHE A 85 -0.61 6.07 5.63
CA PHE A 85 -1.50 5.06 5.05
C PHE A 85 -2.35 4.36 6.12
N VAL A 86 -1.81 4.27 7.34
CA VAL A 86 -2.33 3.44 8.43
C VAL A 86 -2.79 4.27 9.62
N ASP A 87 -3.41 3.57 10.58
CA ASP A 87 -3.98 4.08 11.83
C ASP A 87 -5.23 4.98 11.64
N ARG A 88 -5.96 5.20 12.74
CA ARG A 88 -7.23 5.96 12.85
C ARG A 88 -8.44 5.37 12.13
N GLY A 89 -8.28 4.87 10.92
CA GLY A 89 -9.32 4.15 10.18
C GLY A 89 -9.38 2.67 10.52
N PHE A 90 -10.43 2.00 10.03
CA PHE A 90 -10.68 0.56 10.28
C PHE A 90 -10.11 -0.38 9.21
N HIS A 91 -9.54 0.17 8.14
CA HIS A 91 -9.07 -0.56 6.97
C HIS A 91 -7.61 -0.22 6.61
N SER A 92 -6.77 -0.09 7.64
CA SER A 92 -5.36 0.24 7.46
C SER A 92 -4.62 -0.88 6.75
N ILE A 93 -4.91 -2.16 7.05
CA ILE A 93 -4.20 -3.28 6.42
C ILE A 93 -4.57 -3.43 4.96
N GLU A 94 -5.84 -3.22 4.59
CA GLU A 94 -6.29 -3.19 3.21
C GLU A 94 -5.64 -2.04 2.46
N THR A 95 -5.61 -0.85 3.07
CA THR A 95 -5.00 0.36 2.48
C THR A 95 -3.51 0.15 2.24
N ALA A 96 -2.76 -0.25 3.27
CA ALA A 96 -1.32 -0.51 3.17
C ALA A 96 -1.01 -1.61 2.15
N SER A 97 -1.76 -2.74 2.19
CA SER A 97 -1.57 -3.83 1.24
C SER A 97 -1.81 -3.39 -0.21
N LEU A 98 -2.84 -2.56 -0.45
CA LEU A 98 -3.10 -2.01 -1.77
C LEU A 98 -1.97 -1.09 -2.23
N MET A 99 -1.50 -0.17 -1.39
CA MET A 99 -0.40 0.74 -1.75
C MET A 99 0.87 -0.04 -2.11
N VAL A 100 1.22 -1.05 -1.30
CA VAL A 100 2.37 -1.93 -1.56
C VAL A 100 2.17 -2.68 -2.87
N ALA A 101 0.98 -3.22 -3.14
CA ALA A 101 0.71 -3.97 -4.37
C ALA A 101 0.82 -3.10 -5.62
N LEU A 102 0.25 -1.90 -5.57
CA LEU A 102 0.33 -0.92 -6.65
C LEU A 102 1.78 -0.47 -6.90
N LYS A 103 2.58 -0.28 -5.83
CA LYS A 103 4.00 0.03 -5.96
C LYS A 103 4.78 -1.09 -6.63
N VAL A 104 4.53 -2.34 -6.26
CA VAL A 104 5.18 -3.50 -6.89
C VAL A 104 4.78 -3.63 -8.36
N ARG A 105 3.51 -3.36 -8.69
CA ARG A 105 2.97 -3.49 -10.04
C ARG A 105 3.40 -2.38 -10.99
N TYR A 106 3.48 -1.16 -10.47
CA TYR A 106 3.75 0.05 -11.24
C TYR A 106 4.86 0.89 -10.57
N PRO A 107 6.08 0.35 -10.41
CA PRO A 107 7.13 0.99 -9.62
C PRO A 107 7.53 2.37 -10.14
N ASN A 108 7.43 2.59 -11.46
CA ASN A 108 7.77 3.84 -12.14
C ASN A 108 6.60 4.85 -12.22
N ARG A 109 5.41 4.49 -11.73
CA ARG A 109 4.20 5.34 -11.81
C ARG A 109 3.56 5.60 -10.46
N VAL A 110 3.75 4.71 -9.49
CA VAL A 110 3.27 4.85 -8.11
C VAL A 110 4.47 5.11 -7.22
N HIS A 111 4.48 6.29 -6.60
CA HIS A 111 5.51 6.72 -5.67
C HIS A 111 4.94 6.83 -4.27
N LEU A 112 5.60 6.20 -3.30
CA LEU A 112 5.18 6.18 -1.91
C LEU A 112 6.24 6.90 -1.07
N LEU A 113 5.84 7.96 -0.39
CA LEU A 113 6.64 8.57 0.66
C LEU A 113 6.25 8.00 2.02
N ARG A 114 7.11 8.25 3.01
CA ARG A 114 6.93 7.82 4.39
C ARG A 114 6.36 8.96 5.22
N GLY A 115 5.21 8.74 5.84
CA GLY A 115 4.63 9.61 6.85
C GLY A 115 5.12 9.24 8.25
N ASN A 116 4.62 9.93 9.27
CA ASN A 116 4.99 9.63 10.67
C ASN A 116 4.29 8.37 11.20
N HIS A 117 3.16 7.97 10.60
CA HIS A 117 2.43 6.76 10.98
C HIS A 117 3.10 5.46 10.50
N GLU A 118 4.01 5.51 9.51
CA GLU A 118 4.78 4.34 9.05
C GLU A 118 5.99 4.04 9.95
N SER A 119 5.75 3.93 11.26
CA SER A 119 6.77 3.58 12.26
C SER A 119 6.24 2.57 13.28
N ARG A 120 7.13 1.69 13.78
CA ARG A 120 6.74 0.68 14.78
C ARG A 120 6.16 1.30 16.04
N GLN A 121 6.73 2.42 16.48
CA GLN A 121 6.28 3.11 17.69
C GLN A 121 4.84 3.62 17.56
N ILE A 122 4.48 4.20 16.41
CA ILE A 122 3.14 4.76 16.20
C ILE A 122 2.13 3.63 15.95
N THR A 123 2.43 2.69 15.06
CA THR A 123 1.50 1.58 14.72
C THR A 123 1.17 0.64 15.88
N GLN A 124 2.03 0.53 16.90
CA GLN A 124 1.74 -0.20 18.13
C GLN A 124 0.73 0.50 19.04
N ILE A 125 0.69 1.83 19.00
CA ILE A 125 -0.14 2.65 19.90
C ILE A 125 -1.47 3.00 19.25
N TYR A 126 -1.50 3.22 17.94
CA TYR A 126 -2.62 3.83 17.23
C TYR A 126 -3.50 2.84 16.44
N GLY A 127 -3.31 1.55 16.65
CA GLY A 127 -4.29 0.51 16.32
C GLY A 127 -3.94 -0.37 15.13
N PHE A 128 -2.94 -0.04 14.31
CA PHE A 128 -2.56 -0.89 13.18
C PHE A 128 -2.06 -2.28 13.63
N TYR A 129 -1.30 -2.37 14.71
CA TYR A 129 -0.89 -3.66 15.29
C TYR A 129 -2.09 -4.55 15.65
N ASP A 130 -3.05 -3.97 16.38
CA ASP A 130 -4.25 -4.68 16.81
C ASP A 130 -5.14 -5.07 15.62
N GLU A 131 -5.19 -4.22 14.59
CA GLU A 131 -5.90 -4.51 13.35
C GLU A 131 -5.30 -5.74 12.64
N CYS A 132 -3.97 -5.80 12.50
CA CYS A 132 -3.28 -6.96 11.94
C CYS A 132 -3.56 -8.24 12.74
N MET A 133 -3.41 -8.18 14.07
CA MET A 133 -3.70 -9.30 14.97
C MET A 133 -5.14 -9.81 14.82
N LYS A 134 -6.12 -8.90 14.74
CA LYS A 134 -7.54 -9.25 14.64
C LYS A 134 -7.88 -9.86 13.28
N LYS A 135 -7.31 -9.35 12.19
CA LYS A 135 -7.66 -9.74 10.82
C LYS A 135 -6.90 -10.97 10.33
N TYR A 136 -5.63 -11.12 10.69
CA TYR A 136 -4.78 -12.24 10.29
C TYR A 136 -4.64 -13.32 11.37
N GLY A 137 -5.00 -13.03 12.62
CA GLY A 137 -4.83 -13.94 13.76
C GLY A 137 -3.38 -14.04 14.26
N SER A 138 -2.46 -13.26 13.69
CA SER A 138 -1.04 -13.22 14.01
C SER A 138 -0.51 -11.77 13.88
N SER A 139 0.66 -11.51 14.45
CA SER A 139 1.35 -10.22 14.27
C SER A 139 2.21 -10.20 13.01
N ASP A 140 2.23 -11.29 12.23
CA ASP A 140 3.21 -11.47 11.16
C ASP A 140 2.95 -10.50 10.00
N ALA A 141 1.69 -10.13 9.77
CA ALA A 141 1.33 -9.06 8.82
C ALA A 141 1.83 -7.67 9.23
N TRP A 142 2.11 -7.45 10.53
CA TRP A 142 2.65 -6.20 11.06
C TRP A 142 4.19 -6.17 11.11
N GLN A 143 4.86 -7.33 11.06
CA GLN A 143 6.32 -7.42 11.21
C GLN A 143 7.10 -6.93 9.98
#